data_AF-A0A4R2IGD9-F1
#
_entry.id   AF-A0A4R2IGD9-F1
#
_cell.length_a   1.000
_cell.length_b   1.000
_cell.length_c   1.000
_cell.angle_alpha   90.00
_cell.angle_beta   90.00
_cell.angle_gamma   90.00
#
_symmetry.space_group_name_H-M   'P 1'
#
loop_
_entity.id
_entity.type
_entity.pdbx_description
1 polymer ?
#
loop_
_entity_poly.entity_id
_entity_poly.type
_entity_poly.pdbx_seq_one_letter_code
_entity_poly.pdbx_strand_id
1 'polypeptide(L)'
;MRARSTLIATVFVLAGCAAEPPKANAPLAPRVASTGEASAIARIEAAGRAIYRQDMVAQRARDALAVQGVAMPLPDVGGWIVTELAQGTRASLFVEDADAQAHVEADVLLPPPGQGLPQVTLKPARSPDAAEAAMYRARQTALANADELCGAAFGTVILPGADRGWEVYLFPESDRSKVIPLGPLLRFDVSADGSRLVSTQAYSKECISMADADADLYVKLEGRPQDELPVPMDVFLSLTYPKPIMLATGGHLWLVENGRIKPKGP
;
A
#
# COMPACT_ATOMS: atom_id res chain seq x y z
N MET A 1 45.27 -26.65 -80.10
CA MET A 1 44.55 -25.36 -80.01
C MET A 1 44.13 -25.16 -78.55
N ARG A 2 44.51 -24.03 -77.96
CA ARG A 2 44.31 -23.68 -76.54
C ARG A 2 42.89 -23.14 -76.34
N ALA A 3 42.17 -23.63 -75.33
CA ALA A 3 41.01 -22.95 -74.76
C ALA A 3 41.29 -22.72 -73.27
N ARG A 4 41.46 -21.45 -72.90
CA ARG A 4 41.63 -20.97 -71.52
C ARG A 4 40.24 -20.70 -70.95
N SER A 5 39.87 -21.35 -69.85
CA SER A 5 38.67 -21.03 -69.08
C SER A 5 39.05 -20.08 -67.94
N THR A 6 38.47 -18.88 -68.00
CA THR A 6 38.66 -17.79 -67.05
C THR A 6 37.68 -17.97 -65.89
N LEU A 7 38.19 -18.07 -64.66
CA LEU A 7 37.39 -18.02 -63.43
C LEU A 7 37.01 -16.56 -63.13
N ILE A 8 35.72 -16.26 -63.02
CA ILE A 8 35.21 -14.97 -62.52
C ILE A 8 34.84 -15.17 -61.05
N ALA A 9 35.54 -14.46 -60.16
CA ALA A 9 35.24 -14.40 -58.74
C ALA A 9 34.25 -13.25 -58.48
N THR A 10 33.03 -13.59 -58.07
CA THR A 10 31.98 -12.63 -57.68
C THR A 10 32.17 -12.25 -56.22
N VAL A 11 32.54 -10.99 -55.96
CA VAL A 11 32.59 -10.40 -54.61
C VAL A 11 31.19 -9.92 -54.23
N PHE A 12 30.59 -10.55 -53.21
CA PHE A 12 29.35 -10.08 -52.59
C PHE A 12 29.69 -8.95 -51.59
N VAL A 13 29.28 -7.72 -51.90
CA VAL A 13 29.31 -6.59 -50.96
C VAL A 13 28.06 -6.68 -50.08
N LEU A 14 28.23 -7.10 -48.82
CA LEU A 14 27.20 -7.00 -47.80
C LEU A 14 27.02 -5.52 -47.42
N ALA A 15 25.98 -4.88 -47.97
CA ALA A 15 25.51 -3.60 -47.50
C ALA A 15 24.83 -3.79 -46.13
N GLY A 16 25.60 -3.61 -45.06
CA GLY A 16 25.07 -3.56 -43.71
C GLY A 16 24.12 -2.36 -43.58
N CYS A 17 22.83 -2.63 -43.36
CA CYS A 17 21.90 -1.61 -42.89
C CYS A 17 22.35 -1.19 -41.49
N ALA A 18 23.09 -0.09 -41.38
CA ALA A 18 23.32 0.57 -40.11
C ALA A 18 21.96 1.06 -39.60
N ALA A 19 21.36 0.32 -38.67
CA ALA A 19 20.20 0.79 -37.93
C ALA A 19 20.62 2.07 -37.19
N GLU A 20 19.91 3.16 -37.46
CA GLU A 20 20.09 4.42 -36.76
C GLU A 20 19.93 4.16 -35.26
N PRO A 21 20.88 4.56 -34.39
CA PRO A 21 20.74 4.36 -32.96
C PRO A 21 19.42 5.00 -32.51
N PRO A 22 18.64 4.35 -31.65
CA PRO A 22 17.39 4.93 -31.15
C PRO A 22 17.70 6.32 -30.61
N LYS A 23 17.04 7.34 -31.17
CA LYS A 23 17.18 8.72 -30.70
C LYS A 23 16.94 8.71 -29.20
N ALA A 24 17.93 9.14 -28.43
CA ALA A 24 17.78 9.31 -27.00
C ALA A 24 16.52 10.14 -26.76
N ASN A 25 15.57 9.56 -26.01
CA ASN A 25 14.34 10.27 -25.64
C ASN A 25 14.73 11.61 -25.02
N ALA A 26 14.05 12.68 -25.45
CA ALA A 26 14.31 14.01 -24.95
C ALA A 26 14.32 14.00 -23.40
N PRO A 27 15.22 14.74 -22.74
CA PRO A 27 15.23 14.84 -21.28
C PRO A 27 13.83 15.24 -20.79
N LEU A 28 13.28 14.49 -19.83
CA LEU A 28 12.02 14.84 -19.18
C LEU A 28 12.18 16.27 -18.64
N ALA A 29 11.36 17.24 -19.06
CA ALA A 29 11.45 18.61 -18.55
C ALA A 29 10.78 18.70 -17.16
N PRO A 30 11.29 19.55 -16.23
CA PRO A 30 10.56 19.85 -15.00
C PRO A 30 9.18 20.42 -15.34
N ARG A 31 8.12 19.76 -14.85
CA ARG A 31 6.74 20.19 -15.08
C ARG A 31 6.07 20.63 -13.78
N VAL A 32 5.29 21.70 -13.86
CA VAL A 32 4.37 22.11 -12.79
C VAL A 32 3.07 21.31 -12.95
N ALA A 33 2.61 20.68 -11.87
CA ALA A 33 1.33 19.98 -11.86
C ALA A 33 0.18 20.96 -12.20
N SER A 34 -0.75 20.54 -13.05
CA SER A 34 -1.99 21.27 -13.32
C SER A 34 -2.85 21.38 -12.06
N THR A 35 -3.82 22.29 -12.05
CA THR A 35 -4.75 22.44 -10.91
C THR A 35 -5.53 21.15 -10.61
N GLY A 36 -5.91 20.39 -11.65
CA GLY A 36 -6.59 19.10 -11.50
C GLY A 36 -5.70 18.07 -10.83
N GLU A 37 -4.45 17.96 -11.27
CA GLU A 37 -3.45 17.05 -10.70
C GLU A 37 -3.10 17.43 -9.27
N ALA A 38 -2.91 18.72 -8.97
CA ALA A 38 -2.66 19.19 -7.61
C ALA A 38 -3.79 18.80 -6.65
N SER A 39 -5.04 18.88 -7.10
CA SER A 39 -6.21 18.46 -6.31
C SER A 39 -6.25 16.95 -6.11
N ALA A 40 -5.89 16.17 -7.13
CA ALA A 40 -5.80 14.72 -7.04
C ALA A 40 -4.68 14.28 -6.08
N ILE A 41 -3.50 14.89 -6.20
CA ILE A 41 -2.35 14.69 -5.30
C ILE A 41 -2.75 14.97 -3.86
N ALA A 42 -3.44 16.08 -3.59
CA ALA A 42 -3.88 16.40 -2.23
C ALA A 42 -4.79 15.33 -1.62
N ARG A 43 -5.66 14.69 -2.43
CA ARG A 43 -6.50 13.57 -1.98
C ARG A 43 -5.68 12.31 -1.73
N ILE A 44 -4.76 11.98 -2.64
CA ILE A 44 -3.85 10.83 -2.49
C ILE A 44 -3.04 10.97 -1.20
N GLU A 45 -2.46 12.14 -0.96
CA GLU A 45 -1.70 12.42 0.25
C GLU A 45 -2.57 12.34 1.52
N ALA A 46 -3.80 12.85 1.47
CA ALA A 46 -4.72 12.77 2.59
C ALA A 46 -5.09 11.32 2.94
N ALA A 47 -5.37 10.50 1.91
CA ALA A 47 -5.63 9.07 2.05
C ALA A 47 -4.41 8.35 2.65
N GLY A 48 -3.21 8.52 2.08
CA GLY A 48 -2.00 7.89 2.60
C GLY A 48 -1.68 8.25 4.05
N ARG A 49 -1.90 9.51 4.44
CA ARG A 49 -1.79 9.94 5.85
C ARG A 49 -2.85 9.30 6.74
N ALA A 50 -4.07 9.08 6.23
CA ALA A 50 -5.12 8.39 6.98
C ALA A 50 -4.78 6.91 7.21
N ILE A 51 -4.26 6.24 6.18
CA ILE A 51 -3.75 4.85 6.27
C ILE A 51 -2.68 4.77 7.35
N TYR A 52 -1.67 5.64 7.28
CA TYR A 52 -0.59 5.70 8.26
C TYR A 52 -1.10 5.91 9.69
N ARG A 53 -2.02 6.84 9.92
CA ARG A 53 -2.58 7.09 11.26
C ARG A 53 -3.27 5.86 11.84
N GLN A 54 -4.13 5.19 11.06
CA GLN A 54 -4.83 3.99 11.54
C GLN A 54 -3.87 2.83 11.81
N ASP A 55 -2.89 2.60 10.93
CA ASP A 55 -1.86 1.56 11.13
C ASP A 55 -1.05 1.82 12.41
N MET A 56 -0.63 3.07 12.65
CA MET A 56 0.07 3.44 13.88
C MET A 56 -0.79 3.27 15.13
N VAL A 57 -2.10 3.52 15.05
CA VAL A 57 -3.04 3.26 16.16
C VAL A 57 -3.15 1.76 16.44
N ALA A 58 -3.33 0.94 15.41
CA ALA A 58 -3.39 -0.51 15.56
C ALA A 58 -2.11 -1.09 16.17
N GLN A 59 -0.93 -0.59 15.77
CA GLN A 59 0.34 -1.05 16.35
C GLN A 59 0.52 -0.64 17.80
N ARG A 60 0.24 0.62 18.13
CA ARG A 60 0.28 1.06 19.54
C ARG A 60 -0.69 0.28 20.41
N ALA A 61 -1.82 -0.17 19.85
CA ALA A 61 -2.75 -1.05 20.54
C ALA A 61 -2.18 -2.45 20.76
N ARG A 62 -1.50 -3.03 19.76
CA ARG A 62 -0.76 -4.30 19.91
C ARG A 62 0.32 -4.21 20.97
N ASP A 63 1.12 -3.14 20.96
CA ASP A 63 2.17 -2.91 21.97
C ASP A 63 1.58 -2.82 23.38
N ALA A 64 0.45 -2.10 23.52
CA ALA A 64 -0.24 -1.99 24.80
C ALA A 64 -0.76 -3.35 25.31
N LEU A 65 -1.31 -4.18 24.42
CA LEU A 65 -1.71 -5.56 24.77
C LEU A 65 -0.52 -6.43 25.16
N ALA A 66 0.59 -6.33 24.44
CA ALA A 66 1.81 -7.09 24.73
C ALA A 66 2.36 -6.76 26.13
N VAL A 67 2.31 -5.50 26.55
CA VAL A 67 2.69 -5.07 27.91
C VAL A 67 1.78 -5.68 28.98
N GLN A 68 0.51 -5.98 28.67
CA GLN A 68 -0.41 -6.68 29.58
C GLN A 68 -0.18 -8.20 29.61
N GLY A 69 0.84 -8.72 28.92
CA GLY A 69 1.13 -10.15 28.86
C GLY A 69 0.18 -10.93 27.96
N VAL A 70 -0.58 -10.26 27.10
CA VAL A 70 -1.39 -10.93 26.06
C VAL A 70 -0.43 -11.48 25.01
N ALA A 71 -0.32 -12.80 24.92
CA ALA A 71 0.54 -13.46 23.95
C ALA A 71 0.03 -13.22 22.53
N MET A 72 0.92 -12.71 21.68
CA MET A 72 0.72 -12.59 20.24
C MET A 72 1.57 -13.66 19.51
N PRO A 73 1.16 -14.19 18.35
CA PRO A 73 -0.07 -13.85 17.64
C PRO A 73 -1.29 -14.42 18.37
N LEU A 74 -2.40 -13.66 18.38
CA LEU A 74 -3.67 -14.32 18.64
C LEU A 74 -3.88 -15.36 17.52
N PRO A 75 -4.20 -16.61 17.86
CA PRO A 75 -4.10 -17.75 16.96
C PRO A 75 -4.97 -17.65 15.70
N ASP A 76 -5.97 -16.77 15.68
CA ASP A 76 -6.87 -16.57 14.56
C ASP A 76 -7.01 -15.09 14.20
N VAL A 77 -6.56 -14.72 12.99
CA VAL A 77 -7.13 -13.72 12.05
C VAL A 77 -7.68 -12.40 12.64
N GLY A 78 -7.20 -12.00 13.82
CA GLY A 78 -7.75 -10.89 14.57
C GLY A 78 -7.62 -9.58 13.82
N GLY A 79 -8.75 -8.95 13.48
CA GLY A 79 -8.80 -7.71 12.72
C GLY A 79 -8.85 -6.50 13.65
N TRP A 80 -7.96 -5.54 13.44
CA TRP A 80 -8.06 -4.26 14.13
C TRP A 80 -9.07 -3.36 13.41
N ILE A 81 -10.06 -2.87 14.15
CA ILE A 81 -10.96 -1.80 13.71
C ILE A 81 -10.63 -0.56 14.51
N VAL A 82 -10.36 0.54 13.82
CA VAL A 82 -9.98 1.82 14.42
C VAL A 82 -11.15 2.79 14.32
N THR A 83 -11.64 3.24 15.47
CA THR A 83 -12.78 4.14 15.60
C THR A 83 -12.36 5.42 16.31
N GLU A 84 -12.59 6.57 15.69
CA GLU A 84 -12.36 7.87 16.33
C GLU A 84 -13.48 8.18 17.33
N LEU A 85 -13.11 8.63 18.52
CA LEU A 85 -14.00 9.01 19.61
C LEU A 85 -13.71 10.46 20.04
N ALA A 86 -14.62 11.06 20.81
CA ALA A 86 -14.42 12.42 21.32
C ALA A 86 -13.20 12.52 22.26
N GLN A 87 -12.91 11.44 22.98
CA GLN A 87 -11.86 11.35 24.00
C GLN A 87 -10.56 10.69 23.52
N GLY A 88 -10.40 10.47 22.21
CA GLY A 88 -9.23 9.79 21.63
C GLY A 88 -9.64 8.79 20.55
N THR A 89 -8.80 7.79 20.31
CA THR A 89 -9.06 6.78 19.28
C THR A 89 -9.15 5.41 19.93
N ARG A 90 -10.17 4.63 19.59
CA ARG A 90 -10.31 3.24 20.04
C ARG A 90 -9.84 2.30 18.95
N ALA A 91 -8.90 1.42 19.30
CA ALA A 91 -8.53 0.28 18.49
C ALA A 91 -9.18 -0.97 19.09
N SER A 92 -10.06 -1.61 18.34
CA SER A 92 -10.78 -2.79 18.77
C SER A 92 -10.26 -4.01 18.02
N LEU A 93 -9.88 -5.04 18.76
CA LEU A 93 -9.42 -6.30 18.22
C LEU A 93 -10.61 -7.24 18.12
N PHE A 94 -10.97 -7.56 16.88
CA PHE A 94 -12.07 -8.46 16.57
C PHE A 94 -11.55 -9.86 16.30
N VAL A 95 -12.20 -10.87 16.86
CA VAL A 95 -11.97 -12.28 16.55
C VAL A 95 -13.30 -12.93 16.17
N GLU A 96 -13.25 -14.03 15.44
CA GLU A 96 -14.43 -14.85 15.17
C GLU A 96 -14.47 -16.01 16.15
N ASP A 97 -15.65 -16.36 16.63
CA ASP A 97 -15.87 -17.61 17.35
C ASP A 97 -16.02 -18.80 16.38
N ALA A 98 -16.28 -19.99 16.94
CA ALA A 98 -16.47 -21.21 16.16
C ALA A 98 -17.69 -21.16 15.20
N ASP A 99 -18.62 -20.23 15.43
CA ASP A 99 -19.82 -20.02 14.62
C ASP A 99 -19.63 -18.86 13.60
N ALA A 100 -18.39 -18.41 13.41
CA ALA A 100 -18.02 -17.27 12.56
C ALA A 100 -18.71 -15.95 12.97
N GLN A 101 -19.10 -15.81 14.24
CA GLN A 101 -19.60 -14.55 14.76
C GLN A 101 -18.44 -13.70 15.28
N ALA A 102 -18.38 -12.46 14.79
CA ALA A 102 -17.35 -11.52 15.20
C ALA A 102 -17.67 -10.90 16.57
N HIS A 103 -16.75 -11.00 17.51
CA HIS A 103 -16.81 -10.29 18.80
C HIS A 103 -15.54 -9.50 19.08
N VAL A 104 -15.64 -8.54 20.00
CA VAL A 104 -14.49 -7.73 20.43
C VAL A 104 -13.75 -8.47 21.53
N GLU A 105 -12.54 -8.94 21.23
CA GLU A 105 -11.67 -9.62 22.20
C GLU A 105 -10.93 -8.61 23.10
N ALA A 106 -10.60 -7.44 22.55
CA ALA A 106 -9.99 -6.36 23.31
C ALA A 106 -10.33 -4.98 22.74
N ASP A 107 -10.43 -4.01 23.64
CA ASP A 107 -10.41 -2.59 23.32
C ASP A 107 -9.15 -1.95 23.86
N VAL A 108 -8.51 -1.12 23.04
CA VAL A 108 -7.47 -0.21 23.48
C VAL A 108 -7.92 1.20 23.18
N LEU A 109 -8.12 2.00 24.23
CA LEU A 109 -8.35 3.43 24.10
C LEU A 109 -7.00 4.15 24.12
N LEU A 110 -6.66 4.80 23.00
CA LEU A 110 -5.50 5.65 22.89
C LEU A 110 -5.94 7.09 23.12
N PRO A 111 -5.53 7.73 24.24
CA PRO A 111 -5.84 9.13 24.47
C PRO A 111 -5.12 10.03 23.44
N PRO A 112 -5.55 11.29 23.26
CA PRO A 112 -4.85 12.23 22.41
C PRO A 112 -3.36 12.36 22.80
N PRO A 113 -2.48 12.73 21.85
CA PRO A 113 -1.05 12.87 22.13
C PRO A 113 -0.79 13.72 23.38
N GLY A 114 0.00 13.19 24.31
CA GLY A 114 0.35 13.85 25.57
C GLY A 114 -0.67 13.75 26.70
N GLN A 115 -1.81 13.08 26.51
CA GLN A 115 -2.89 13.00 27.52
C GLN A 115 -2.93 11.69 28.32
N GLY A 116 -1.90 10.84 28.23
CA GLY A 116 -1.77 9.63 29.05
C GLY A 116 -1.30 8.40 28.27
N LEU A 117 -1.29 7.27 28.97
CA LEU A 117 -0.96 5.95 28.41
C LEU A 117 -2.21 5.30 27.79
N PRO A 118 -2.04 4.38 26.82
CA PRO A 118 -3.14 3.56 26.31
C PRO A 118 -3.85 2.80 27.44
N GLN A 119 -5.17 2.74 27.39
CA GLN A 119 -6.00 1.99 28.34
C GLN A 119 -6.51 0.73 27.68
N VAL A 120 -6.17 -0.43 28.24
CA VAL A 120 -6.53 -1.75 27.71
C VAL A 120 -7.73 -2.30 28.48
N THR A 121 -8.75 -2.75 27.75
CA THR A 121 -9.88 -3.52 28.28
C THR A 121 -9.95 -4.85 27.54
N LEU A 122 -9.68 -5.94 28.25
CA LEU A 122 -9.83 -7.29 27.70
C LEU A 122 -11.28 -7.74 27.83
N LYS A 123 -11.79 -8.44 26.82
CA LYS A 123 -13.16 -8.97 26.74
C LYS A 123 -14.20 -7.93 27.18
N PRO A 124 -14.23 -6.75 26.53
CA PRO A 124 -15.13 -5.68 26.93
C PRO A 124 -16.59 -6.16 26.88
N ALA A 125 -17.40 -5.76 27.87
CA ALA A 125 -18.82 -6.11 27.95
C ALA A 125 -19.68 -5.28 26.99
N ARG A 126 -19.39 -5.35 25.69
CA ARG A 126 -20.14 -4.69 24.63
C ARG A 126 -20.14 -5.53 23.35
N SER A 127 -21.17 -5.34 22.55
CA SER A 127 -21.15 -5.79 21.16
C SER A 127 -20.49 -4.73 20.28
N PRO A 128 -19.98 -5.11 19.10
CA PRO A 128 -19.65 -4.18 18.03
C PRO A 128 -20.85 -3.31 17.69
N ASP A 129 -20.63 -2.02 17.42
CA ASP A 129 -21.68 -1.20 16.82
C ASP A 129 -21.87 -1.54 15.32
N ALA A 130 -22.90 -0.98 14.69
CA ALA A 130 -23.22 -1.28 13.30
C ALA A 130 -22.11 -0.90 12.31
N ALA A 131 -21.37 0.18 12.58
CA ALA A 131 -20.27 0.62 11.73
C ALA A 131 -19.05 -0.28 11.92
N GLU A 132 -18.70 -0.62 13.16
CA GLU A 132 -17.63 -1.56 13.47
C GLU A 132 -17.89 -2.94 12.85
N ALA A 133 -19.12 -3.45 12.96
CA ALA A 133 -19.51 -4.70 12.33
C ALA A 133 -19.42 -4.65 10.79
N ALA A 134 -19.79 -3.52 10.17
CA ALA A 134 -19.67 -3.33 8.72
C ALA A 134 -18.20 -3.23 8.27
N MET A 135 -17.36 -2.49 9.00
CA MET A 135 -15.92 -2.43 8.73
C MET A 135 -15.28 -3.81 8.87
N TYR A 136 -15.61 -4.54 9.93
CA TYR A 136 -15.11 -5.90 10.12
C TYR A 136 -15.50 -6.82 8.95
N ARG A 137 -16.78 -6.82 8.54
CA ARG A 137 -17.22 -7.57 7.36
C ARG A 137 -16.49 -7.12 6.09
N ALA A 138 -16.26 -5.82 5.92
CA ALA A 138 -15.53 -5.31 4.76
C ALA A 138 -14.10 -5.85 4.71
N ARG A 139 -13.42 -5.91 5.87
CA ARG A 139 -12.11 -6.56 6.00
C ARG A 139 -12.16 -8.02 5.60
N GLN A 140 -13.13 -8.78 6.11
CA GLN A 140 -13.26 -10.21 5.77
C GLN A 140 -13.54 -10.40 4.28
N THR A 141 -14.42 -9.58 3.69
CA THR A 141 -14.65 -9.57 2.25
C THR A 141 -13.37 -9.30 1.47
N ALA A 142 -12.56 -8.32 1.87
CA ALA A 142 -11.28 -8.03 1.21
C ALA A 142 -10.28 -9.20 1.32
N LEU A 143 -10.11 -9.77 2.52
CA LEU A 143 -9.21 -10.90 2.76
C LEU A 143 -9.63 -12.15 1.97
N ALA A 144 -10.93 -12.43 1.89
CA ALA A 144 -11.47 -13.55 1.12
C ALA A 144 -11.28 -13.40 -0.40
N ASN A 145 -10.94 -12.20 -0.89
CA ASN A 145 -10.69 -11.91 -2.30
C ASN A 145 -9.22 -11.57 -2.59
N ALA A 146 -8.32 -11.81 -1.62
CA ALA A 146 -6.90 -11.49 -1.74
C ALA A 146 -6.10 -12.74 -2.15
N ASP A 147 -6.33 -13.21 -3.37
CA ASP A 147 -5.80 -14.48 -3.90
C ASP A 147 -4.26 -14.53 -4.07
N GLU A 148 -3.57 -13.38 -3.99
CA GLU A 148 -2.15 -13.20 -4.34
C GLU A 148 -1.32 -12.55 -3.21
N LEU A 149 -1.52 -13.01 -1.98
CA LEU A 149 -0.84 -12.48 -0.81
C LEU A 149 0.42 -13.28 -0.48
N CYS A 150 1.59 -12.64 -0.55
CA CYS A 150 2.85 -13.27 -0.16
C CYS A 150 3.15 -13.10 1.33
N GLY A 151 3.17 -14.23 2.03
CA GLY A 151 3.44 -14.28 3.47
C GLY A 151 2.18 -14.57 4.29
N ALA A 152 2.38 -14.73 5.60
CA ALA A 152 1.32 -15.17 6.51
C ALA A 152 0.58 -14.01 7.20
N ALA A 153 1.13 -12.79 7.21
CA ALA A 153 0.59 -11.67 7.99
C ALA A 153 0.44 -10.39 7.15
N PHE A 154 -0.76 -9.81 7.23
CA PHE A 154 -1.13 -8.59 6.52
C PHE A 154 -1.74 -7.56 7.45
N GLY A 155 -1.26 -6.33 7.32
CA GLY A 155 -1.89 -5.16 7.88
C GLY A 155 -3.13 -4.83 7.07
N THR A 156 -4.18 -4.41 7.76
CA THR A 156 -5.43 -3.97 7.14
C THR A 156 -5.80 -2.60 7.69
N VAL A 157 -6.12 -1.66 6.80
CA VAL A 157 -6.68 -0.35 7.15
C VAL A 157 -8.00 -0.19 6.41
N ILE A 158 -9.00 0.37 7.08
CA ILE A 158 -10.36 0.53 6.55
C ILE A 158 -10.72 2.01 6.62
N LEU A 159 -10.88 2.62 5.45
CA LEU A 159 -11.29 4.02 5.31
C LEU A 159 -12.71 4.10 4.76
N PRO A 160 -13.45 5.19 5.06
CA PRO A 160 -14.70 5.48 4.36
C PRO A 160 -14.45 5.63 2.85
N GLY A 161 -15.23 4.93 2.04
CA GLY A 161 -15.19 4.99 0.57
C GLY A 161 -16.37 5.76 -0.04
N ALA A 162 -16.50 5.65 -1.36
CA ALA A 162 -17.64 6.21 -2.10
C ALA A 162 -18.97 5.55 -1.71
N ASP A 163 -20.09 6.27 -1.88
CA ASP A 163 -21.46 5.76 -1.63
C ASP A 163 -21.68 5.14 -0.24
N ARG A 164 -20.94 5.62 0.77
CA ARG A 164 -20.90 5.07 2.15
C ARG A 164 -20.33 3.65 2.23
N GLY A 165 -19.64 3.19 1.18
CA GLY A 165 -18.85 1.97 1.17
C GLY A 165 -17.56 2.11 1.97
N TRP A 166 -16.71 1.09 1.87
CA TRP A 166 -15.43 1.00 2.56
C TRP A 166 -14.30 0.81 1.56
N GLU A 167 -13.20 1.52 1.76
CA GLU A 167 -11.93 1.24 1.11
C GLU A 167 -11.06 0.45 2.09
N VAL A 168 -10.75 -0.80 1.75
CA VAL A 168 -9.93 -1.68 2.56
C VAL A 168 -8.55 -1.80 1.91
N TYR A 169 -7.53 -1.36 2.63
CA TYR A 169 -6.13 -1.41 2.20
C TYR A 169 -5.44 -2.60 2.86
N LEU A 170 -4.82 -3.46 2.06
CA LEU A 170 -4.04 -4.62 2.49
C LEU A 170 -2.57 -4.43 2.11
N PHE A 171 -1.68 -4.68 3.05
CA PHE A 171 -0.23 -4.61 2.85
C PHE A 171 0.48 -5.62 3.76
N PRO A 172 1.68 -6.10 3.40
CA PRO A 172 2.38 -7.09 4.20
C PRO A 172 2.81 -6.45 5.52
N GLU A 173 2.61 -7.16 6.63
CA GLU A 173 3.25 -6.73 7.88
C GLU A 173 4.75 -6.97 7.79
N SER A 174 5.51 -6.00 8.26
CA SER A 174 6.95 -6.10 8.41
C SER A 174 7.29 -5.84 9.87
N ASP A 175 8.32 -6.51 10.37
CA ASP A 175 8.89 -6.24 11.70
C ASP A 175 9.54 -4.84 11.81
N ARG A 176 9.47 -4.03 10.74
CA ARG A 176 9.99 -2.67 10.58
C ARG A 176 11.47 -2.50 10.86
N SER A 177 12.18 -3.57 11.20
CA SER A 177 13.55 -3.48 11.71
C SER A 177 14.60 -3.69 10.62
N LYS A 178 14.24 -4.38 9.53
CA LYS A 178 15.21 -4.76 8.50
C LYS A 178 14.68 -4.82 7.08
N VAL A 179 13.37 -4.90 6.88
CA VAL A 179 12.79 -5.16 5.55
C VAL A 179 11.62 -4.23 5.27
N ILE A 180 11.63 -3.60 4.11
CA ILE A 180 10.56 -2.77 3.59
C ILE A 180 9.76 -3.60 2.58
N PRO A 181 8.50 -3.94 2.88
CA PRO A 181 7.63 -4.60 1.92
C PRO A 181 7.14 -3.57 0.90
N LEU A 182 7.52 -3.77 -0.36
CA LEU A 182 7.06 -2.96 -1.49
C LEU A 182 5.84 -3.58 -2.20
N GLY A 183 5.48 -4.81 -1.84
CA GLY A 183 4.29 -5.48 -2.32
C GLY A 183 4.09 -6.88 -1.75
N PRO A 184 2.88 -7.45 -1.90
CA PRO A 184 1.73 -6.86 -2.60
C PRO A 184 1.04 -5.74 -1.81
N LEU A 185 0.60 -4.68 -2.49
CA LEU A 185 -0.14 -3.55 -1.90
C LEU A 185 -1.49 -3.46 -2.61
N LEU A 186 -2.59 -3.65 -1.91
CA LEU A 186 -3.93 -3.80 -2.50
C LEU A 186 -4.92 -2.81 -1.87
N ARG A 187 -5.86 -2.32 -2.67
CA ARG A 187 -7.10 -1.65 -2.22
C ARG A 187 -8.30 -2.44 -2.72
N PHE A 188 -9.29 -2.61 -1.86
CA PHE A 188 -10.60 -3.17 -2.19
C PHE A 188 -11.66 -2.14 -1.86
N ASP A 189 -12.56 -1.89 -2.79
CA ASP A 189 -13.75 -1.08 -2.55
C ASP A 189 -14.89 -2.06 -2.23
N VAL A 190 -15.56 -1.87 -1.10
CA VAL A 190 -16.57 -2.79 -0.56
C VAL A 190 -17.86 -2.02 -0.26
N SER A 191 -19.01 -2.69 -0.40
CA SER A 191 -20.33 -2.13 -0.10
C SER A 191 -20.45 -1.59 1.34
N ALA A 192 -21.41 -0.70 1.56
CA ALA A 192 -21.63 -0.05 2.86
C ALA A 192 -21.89 -1.01 4.03
N ASP A 193 -22.54 -2.15 3.77
CA ASP A 193 -22.77 -3.21 4.75
C ASP A 193 -21.54 -4.11 4.98
N GLY A 194 -20.49 -3.96 4.17
CA GLY A 194 -19.24 -4.70 4.22
C GLY A 194 -19.29 -6.07 3.55
N SER A 195 -20.38 -6.48 2.89
CA SER A 195 -20.57 -7.87 2.46
C SER A 195 -20.30 -8.14 0.97
N ARG A 196 -20.07 -7.11 0.15
CA ARG A 196 -19.90 -7.26 -1.30
C ARG A 196 -18.72 -6.47 -1.82
N LEU A 197 -17.81 -7.18 -2.49
CA LEU A 197 -16.75 -6.56 -3.27
C LEU A 197 -17.34 -5.73 -4.42
N VAL A 198 -16.89 -4.48 -4.54
CA VAL A 198 -17.24 -3.55 -5.62
C VAL A 198 -16.11 -3.53 -6.66
N SER A 199 -14.88 -3.34 -6.22
CA SER A 199 -13.70 -3.31 -7.09
C SER A 199 -12.43 -3.64 -6.33
N THR A 200 -11.40 -4.06 -7.05
CA THR A 200 -10.05 -4.31 -6.52
C THR A 200 -9.03 -3.53 -7.33
N GLN A 201 -8.08 -2.89 -6.66
CA GLN A 201 -6.93 -2.21 -7.25
C GLN A 201 -5.65 -2.71 -6.60
N ALA A 202 -4.81 -3.41 -7.35
CA ALA A 202 -3.50 -3.85 -6.89
C ALA A 202 -2.42 -2.80 -7.23
N TYR A 203 -1.91 -2.04 -6.28
CA TYR A 203 -0.83 -1.05 -6.49
C TYR A 203 0.53 -1.71 -6.72
N SER A 204 0.74 -2.88 -6.14
CA SER A 204 1.84 -3.78 -6.42
C SER A 204 1.32 -5.20 -6.25
N LYS A 205 1.58 -6.07 -7.23
CA LYS A 205 1.22 -7.50 -7.15
C LYS A 205 2.39 -8.36 -6.76
N GLU A 206 3.60 -7.90 -7.06
CA GLU A 206 4.80 -8.67 -6.84
C GLU A 206 5.20 -8.62 -5.38
N CYS A 207 5.77 -9.73 -4.93
CA CYS A 207 6.19 -9.94 -3.56
C CYS A 207 7.61 -9.41 -3.39
N ILE A 208 7.73 -8.10 -3.56
CA ILE A 208 9.00 -7.40 -3.54
C ILE A 208 9.22 -6.89 -2.12
N SER A 209 10.40 -7.19 -1.60
CA SER A 209 10.90 -6.59 -0.38
C SER A 209 12.34 -6.16 -0.57
N MET A 210 12.80 -5.26 0.29
CA MET A 210 14.14 -4.72 0.24
C MET A 210 14.66 -4.55 1.65
N ALA A 211 15.97 -4.76 1.84
CA ALA A 211 16.57 -4.50 3.13
C ALA A 211 16.60 -2.99 3.39
N ASP A 212 16.23 -2.59 4.60
CA ASP A 212 16.20 -1.18 4.99
C ASP A 212 17.58 -0.53 4.90
N ALA A 213 18.64 -1.26 5.28
CA ALA A 213 20.02 -0.77 5.24
C ALA A 213 20.53 -0.42 3.83
N ASP A 214 19.87 -0.92 2.78
CA ASP A 214 20.39 -0.89 1.42
C ASP A 214 19.95 0.32 0.60
N ALA A 215 19.13 1.24 1.13
CA ALA A 215 18.74 2.41 0.35
C ALA A 215 18.47 3.69 1.15
N ASP A 216 19.10 4.77 0.68
CA ASP A 216 18.78 6.17 1.01
C ASP A 216 17.67 6.74 0.10
N LEU A 217 17.36 6.04 -1.00
CA LEU A 217 16.36 6.40 -2.00
C LEU A 217 15.77 5.13 -2.60
N TYR A 218 14.44 5.05 -2.65
CA TYR A 218 13.74 3.94 -3.27
C TYR A 218 13.24 4.34 -4.65
N VAL A 219 13.58 3.58 -5.69
CA VAL A 219 13.05 3.81 -7.05
C VAL A 219 12.01 2.74 -7.34
N LYS A 220 10.76 3.15 -7.52
CA LYS A 220 9.68 2.26 -7.94
C LYS A 220 9.18 2.69 -9.32
N LEU A 221 9.22 1.75 -10.26
CA LEU A 221 8.69 1.92 -11.60
C LEU A 221 7.27 1.38 -11.58
N GLU A 222 6.27 2.27 -11.65
CA GLU A 222 4.89 1.84 -11.72
C GLU A 222 4.54 1.58 -13.19
N GLY A 223 4.58 0.31 -13.58
CA GLY A 223 4.39 -0.12 -14.96
C GLY A 223 2.94 -0.12 -15.45
N ARG A 224 2.00 0.53 -14.76
CA ARG A 224 0.57 0.50 -15.14
C ARG A 224 0.19 1.74 -15.94
N PRO A 225 -0.28 1.59 -17.20
CA PRO A 225 -0.69 2.72 -18.04
C PRO A 225 -1.79 3.60 -17.44
N GLN A 226 -2.62 3.03 -16.55
CA GLN A 226 -3.79 3.68 -15.97
C GLN A 226 -3.51 4.52 -14.71
N ASP A 227 -2.33 4.38 -14.09
CA ASP A 227 -1.95 5.28 -13.00
C ASP A 227 -1.09 6.39 -13.62
N GLU A 228 -1.62 7.62 -13.69
CA GLU A 228 -0.84 8.79 -14.14
C GLU A 228 -0.15 9.50 -12.96
N LEU A 229 -0.54 9.15 -11.72
CA LEU A 229 -0.12 9.78 -10.48
C LEU A 229 0.29 8.70 -9.46
N PRO A 230 1.16 9.04 -8.48
CA PRO A 230 1.42 8.18 -7.33
C PRO A 230 0.15 7.79 -6.58
N VAL A 231 0.21 6.74 -5.78
CA VAL A 231 -0.96 6.18 -5.08
C VAL A 231 -0.88 6.37 -3.57
N PRO A 232 -2.00 6.25 -2.82
CA PRO A 232 -2.00 6.47 -1.37
C PRO A 232 -0.99 5.61 -0.60
N MET A 233 -0.70 4.41 -1.12
CA MET A 233 0.26 3.50 -0.51
C MET A 233 1.71 3.98 -0.60
N ASP A 234 2.08 4.78 -1.60
CA ASP A 234 3.44 5.36 -1.66
C ASP A 234 3.63 6.41 -0.55
N VAL A 235 2.59 7.20 -0.29
CA VAL A 235 2.55 8.17 0.80
C VAL A 235 2.62 7.44 2.14
N PHE A 236 1.84 6.37 2.33
CA PHE A 236 1.91 5.51 3.52
C PHE A 236 3.32 4.96 3.74
N LEU A 237 3.93 4.36 2.71
CA LEU A 237 5.28 3.82 2.81
C LEU A 237 6.31 4.90 3.17
N SER A 238 6.23 6.10 2.59
CA SER A 238 7.15 7.21 2.93
C SER A 238 7.02 7.72 4.37
N LEU A 239 5.90 7.45 5.04
CA LEU A 239 5.67 7.81 6.44
C LEU A 239 6.08 6.68 7.39
N THR A 240 5.83 5.43 6.99
CA THR A 240 6.21 4.23 7.74
C THR A 240 7.72 4.02 7.72
N TYR A 241 8.33 4.23 6.56
CA TYR A 241 9.76 4.16 6.32
C TYR A 241 10.21 5.55 5.85
N PRO A 242 10.75 6.40 6.75
CA PRO A 242 10.96 7.83 6.51
C PRO A 242 12.14 8.08 5.57
N LYS A 243 12.04 7.57 4.34
CA LYS A 243 13.00 7.77 3.26
C LYS A 243 12.29 8.24 2.01
N PRO A 244 13.00 9.01 1.16
CA PRO A 244 12.45 9.43 -0.11
C PRO A 244 12.16 8.23 -1.04
N ILE A 245 11.01 8.29 -1.71
CA ILE A 245 10.62 7.34 -2.76
C ILE A 245 10.53 8.13 -4.06
N MET A 246 11.35 7.77 -5.05
CA MET A 246 11.24 8.25 -6.42
C MET A 246 10.39 7.29 -7.24
N LEU A 247 9.39 7.82 -7.94
CA LEU A 247 8.43 7.04 -8.72
C LEU A 247 8.44 7.50 -10.16
N ALA A 248 8.40 6.56 -11.10
CA ALA A 248 8.11 6.85 -12.51
C ALA A 248 6.70 6.36 -12.85
N THR A 249 5.80 7.28 -13.18
CA THR A 249 4.40 6.97 -13.55
C THR A 249 3.84 8.04 -14.49
N GLY A 250 2.96 7.67 -15.43
CA GLY A 250 2.43 8.59 -16.44
C GLY A 250 3.47 9.30 -17.32
N GLY A 251 4.68 8.72 -17.48
CA GLY A 251 5.80 9.38 -18.15
C GLY A 251 6.42 10.53 -17.35
N HIS A 252 6.19 10.58 -16.04
CA HIS A 252 6.70 11.60 -15.13
C HIS A 252 7.48 10.99 -13.98
N LEU A 253 8.41 11.77 -13.44
CA LEU A 253 9.10 11.44 -12.18
C LEU A 253 8.45 12.20 -11.02
N TRP A 254 8.23 11.48 -9.93
CA TRP A 254 7.67 12.01 -8.70
C TRP A 254 8.61 11.69 -7.54
N LEU A 255 8.68 12.61 -6.59
CA LEU A 255 9.32 12.40 -5.30
C LEU A 255 8.23 12.35 -4.22
N VAL A 256 8.17 11.25 -3.48
CA VAL A 256 7.32 11.08 -2.31
C VAL A 256 8.19 11.05 -1.07
N GLU A 257 8.01 12.02 -0.19
CA GLU A 257 8.86 12.19 0.99
C GLU A 257 8.03 12.80 2.11
N ASN A 258 8.13 12.25 3.33
CA ASN A 258 7.40 12.74 4.51
C ASN A 258 5.90 12.88 4.25
N GLY A 259 5.31 11.94 3.50
CA GLY A 259 3.91 11.94 3.12
C GLY A 259 3.49 13.08 2.17
N ARG A 260 4.44 13.63 1.41
CA ARG A 260 4.21 14.67 0.39
C ARG A 260 4.66 14.21 -0.98
N ILE A 261 3.87 14.52 -2.00
CA ILE A 261 4.17 14.21 -3.41
C ILE A 261 4.61 15.50 -4.11
N LYS A 262 5.74 15.45 -4.80
CA LYS A 262 6.26 16.57 -5.61
C LYS A 262 6.63 16.07 -7.00
N PRO A 263 6.29 16.80 -8.08
CA PRO A 263 6.86 16.51 -9.38
C PRO A 263 8.38 16.71 -9.29
N LYS A 264 9.14 15.75 -9.82
CA LYS A 264 10.59 15.84 -9.89
C LYS A 264 10.95 16.15 -11.34
N GLY A 265 11.54 17.33 -11.56
CA GLY A 265 12.32 17.57 -12.77
C GLY A 265 13.58 16.69 -12.77
N PRO A 266 14.24 16.54 -13.91
CA PRO A 266 15.53 15.85 -14.00
C PRO A 266 16.56 16.45 -13.06
#